data_AF-A0A8H7NVA1-F1
#
_entry.id   AF-A0A8H7NVA1-F1
#
_cell.length_a   1.000
_cell.length_b   1.000
_cell.length_c   1.000
_cell.angle_alpha   90.00
_cell.angle_beta   90.00
_cell.angle_gamma   90.00
#
_symmetry.space_group_name_H-M   'P 1'
#
loop_
_entity.id
_entity.type
_entity.pdbx_description
1 polymer ?
#
loop_
_entity_poly.entity_id
_entity_poly.type
_entity_poly.pdbx_seq_one_letter_code
_entity_poly.pdbx_strand_id
1 'polypeptide(L)'
;MGTVSPYGQIAETAETFVSAEKAAECRWGSSCGVNLTDLSAAGIAWHLKRHHFHRTTSSWNYRARGVCQWQLDSGRSCGTDLFHEGFGKHIASVHLKSISRICPRCGRKYCRVDALKRHLRESCIGFFVEA
;
A
#
# COMPACT_ATOMS: atom_id res chain seq x y z
N MET A 1 -32.69 10.75 55.72
CA MET A 1 -31.77 11.91 55.79
C MET A 1 -30.36 11.35 55.69
N GLY A 2 -29.68 11.60 54.58
CA GLY A 2 -28.39 10.98 54.25
C GLY A 2 -27.85 11.60 52.97
N THR A 3 -27.24 12.75 53.17
CA THR A 3 -26.38 13.59 52.32
C THR A 3 -25.98 13.09 50.93
N VAL A 4 -26.18 13.99 49.96
CA VAL A 4 -25.53 13.99 48.64
C VAL A 4 -24.00 14.01 48.77
N SER A 5 -23.29 13.34 47.85
CA SER A 5 -22.09 13.94 47.26
C SER A 5 -22.13 13.78 45.73
N PRO A 6 -22.04 14.89 44.98
CA PRO A 6 -22.14 14.94 43.52
C PRO A 6 -20.77 15.17 42.91
N TYR A 7 -20.09 14.17 42.34
CA TYR A 7 -19.07 14.27 41.26
C TYR A 7 -18.30 12.95 41.18
N GLY A 8 -18.34 12.31 40.00
CA GLY A 8 -17.66 11.04 39.73
C GLY A 8 -17.67 10.75 38.23
N GLN A 9 -17.17 11.71 37.47
CA GLN A 9 -16.90 11.67 36.06
C GLN A 9 -15.92 10.53 35.75
N ILE A 10 -16.28 9.60 34.86
CA ILE A 10 -15.40 9.06 33.81
C ILE A 10 -16.25 8.34 32.76
N ALA A 11 -16.37 8.99 31.60
CA ALA A 11 -16.75 8.33 30.37
C ALA A 11 -15.53 7.50 29.91
N GLU A 12 -15.57 6.19 30.09
CA GLU A 12 -14.53 5.27 29.66
C GLU A 12 -15.12 4.29 28.64
N THR A 13 -15.20 4.73 27.39
CA THR A 13 -14.96 3.83 26.27
C THR A 13 -13.99 4.53 25.36
N ALA A 14 -12.73 4.10 25.46
CA ALA A 14 -11.62 4.50 24.62
C ALA A 14 -12.05 4.51 23.15
N GLU A 15 -12.24 5.72 22.64
CA GLU A 15 -11.81 6.17 21.34
C GLU A 15 -10.80 5.21 20.70
N THR A 16 -11.35 4.26 19.94
CA THR A 16 -10.55 3.42 19.07
C THR A 16 -10.16 4.32 17.92
N PHE A 17 -9.00 4.97 18.05
CA PHE A 17 -8.30 5.54 16.91
C PHE A 17 -7.92 4.37 16.01
N VAL A 18 -8.87 3.98 15.15
CA VAL A 18 -8.59 3.16 13.98
C VAL A 18 -7.75 4.06 13.09
N SER A 19 -6.44 4.10 13.36
CA SER A 19 -5.47 4.32 12.30
C SER A 19 -5.87 3.31 11.26
N ALA A 20 -6.40 3.80 10.14
CA ALA A 20 -6.81 2.96 9.04
C ALA A 20 -5.55 2.24 8.56
N GLU A 21 -5.28 1.07 9.14
CA GLU A 21 -4.27 0.11 8.73
C GLU A 21 -4.53 -0.06 7.24
N LYS A 22 -3.67 0.55 6.41
CA LYS A 22 -3.80 0.55 4.96
C LYS A 22 -3.66 -0.90 4.53
N ALA A 23 -4.77 -1.62 4.48
CA ALA A 23 -4.84 -2.99 4.03
C ALA A 23 -5.39 -3.02 2.60
N ALA A 24 -4.85 -3.90 1.77
CA ALA A 24 -5.30 -4.05 0.39
C ALA A 24 -5.43 -5.51 0.01
N GLU A 25 -6.47 -5.85 -0.74
CA GLU A 25 -6.66 -7.21 -1.23
C GLU A 25 -5.66 -7.54 -2.35
N CYS A 26 -5.05 -8.71 -2.24
CA CYS A 26 -4.21 -9.25 -3.28
C CYS A 26 -5.06 -9.67 -4.48
N ARG A 27 -4.86 -9.00 -5.60
CA ARG A 27 -5.51 -9.31 -6.89
C ARG A 27 -4.57 -10.04 -7.85
N TRP A 28 -3.62 -10.80 -7.32
CA TRP A 28 -2.71 -11.58 -8.15
C TRP A 28 -3.39 -12.83 -8.71
N GLY A 29 -3.27 -13.04 -10.02
CA GLY A 29 -3.87 -14.17 -10.71
C GLY A 29 -5.39 -14.10 -10.66
N SER A 30 -6.06 -15.25 -10.56
CA SER A 30 -7.52 -15.31 -10.60
C SER A 30 -8.20 -15.44 -9.24
N SER A 31 -7.48 -15.81 -8.17
CA SER A 31 -8.12 -16.28 -6.94
C SER A 31 -7.33 -16.08 -5.63
N CYS A 32 -6.44 -15.08 -5.52
CA CYS A 32 -5.75 -14.84 -4.24
C CYS A 32 -6.69 -14.33 -3.14
N GLY A 33 -7.22 -13.10 -3.29
CA GLY A 33 -8.13 -12.48 -2.33
C GLY A 33 -7.57 -12.22 -0.92
N VAL A 34 -6.29 -12.57 -0.67
CA VAL A 34 -5.68 -12.39 0.65
C VAL A 34 -5.53 -10.90 0.98
N ASN A 35 -5.94 -10.51 2.17
CA ASN A 35 -5.76 -9.15 2.66
C ASN A 35 -4.29 -8.93 3.05
N LEU A 36 -3.62 -8.02 2.34
CA LEU A 36 -2.25 -7.61 2.59
C LEU A 36 -2.25 -6.50 3.65
N THR A 37 -1.68 -6.79 4.81
CA THR A 37 -1.46 -5.80 5.87
C THR A 37 -0.15 -5.03 5.67
N ASP A 38 0.91 -5.70 5.19
CA ASP A 38 2.16 -5.06 4.80
C ASP A 38 2.16 -4.71 3.31
N LEU A 39 1.77 -3.48 2.99
CA LEU A 39 1.79 -2.96 1.62
C LEU A 39 3.16 -2.43 1.17
N SER A 40 4.21 -2.75 1.93
CA SER A 40 5.59 -2.50 1.54
C SER A 40 5.98 -3.40 0.36
N ALA A 41 6.97 -2.95 -0.42
CA ALA A 41 7.50 -3.76 -1.51
C ALA A 41 8.05 -5.12 -1.03
N ALA A 42 8.57 -5.18 0.20
CA ALA A 42 9.11 -6.41 0.78
C ALA A 42 7.99 -7.37 1.20
N GLY A 43 6.95 -6.89 1.87
CA GLY A 43 5.80 -7.69 2.28
C GLY A 43 5.06 -8.28 1.09
N ILE A 44 4.81 -7.47 0.06
CA ILE A 44 4.18 -7.94 -1.16
C ILE A 44 5.05 -8.99 -1.85
N ALA A 45 6.37 -8.77 -1.97
CA ALA A 45 7.27 -9.76 -2.58
C ALA A 45 7.27 -11.08 -1.81
N TRP A 46 7.26 -11.02 -0.47
CA TRP A 46 7.21 -12.20 0.38
C TRP A 46 5.88 -12.95 0.26
N HIS A 47 4.76 -12.20 0.25
CA HIS A 47 3.44 -12.76 0.00
C HIS A 47 3.39 -13.50 -1.33
N LEU A 48 3.85 -12.87 -2.42
CA LEU A 48 3.92 -13.52 -3.73
C LEU A 48 4.75 -14.80 -3.66
N LYS A 49 5.97 -14.71 -3.13
CA LYS A 49 6.89 -15.86 -3.02
C LYS A 49 6.23 -17.04 -2.29
N ARG A 50 5.53 -16.78 -1.19
CA ARG A 50 4.95 -17.81 -0.31
C ARG A 50 3.59 -18.33 -0.77
N HIS A 51 2.75 -17.49 -1.39
CA HIS A 51 1.39 -17.87 -1.77
C HIS A 51 1.26 -18.23 -3.26
N HIS A 52 2.03 -17.60 -4.15
CA HIS A 52 1.90 -17.76 -5.60
C HIS A 52 3.05 -18.50 -6.26
N PHE A 53 4.23 -18.55 -5.65
CA PHE A 53 5.39 -19.25 -6.22
C PHE A 53 5.80 -20.50 -5.41
N HIS A 54 5.19 -20.72 -4.24
CA HIS A 54 5.43 -21.93 -3.46
C HIS A 54 4.65 -23.15 -3.95
N ARG A 55 3.47 -22.93 -4.57
CA ARG A 55 2.57 -24.01 -5.06
C ARG A 55 2.57 -24.20 -6.57
N THR A 56 3.24 -23.34 -7.32
CA THR A 56 3.14 -23.28 -8.80
C THR A 56 4.46 -23.73 -9.41
N THR A 57 4.42 -24.37 -10.60
CA THR A 57 5.58 -24.96 -11.30
C THR A 57 6.74 -23.98 -11.57
N SER A 58 6.50 -22.67 -11.45
CA SER A 58 7.55 -21.65 -11.51
C SER A 58 8.09 -21.34 -10.12
N SER A 59 9.25 -21.92 -9.79
CA SER A 59 10.00 -21.56 -8.58
C SER A 59 10.40 -20.09 -8.60
N TRP A 60 10.14 -19.36 -7.50
CA TRP A 60 10.60 -17.96 -7.36
C TRP A 60 12.13 -17.88 -7.52
N ASN A 61 12.60 -17.32 -8.64
CA ASN A 61 14.00 -17.10 -8.90
C ASN A 61 14.27 -15.60 -9.13
N TYR A 62 15.17 -15.01 -8.35
CA TYR A 62 15.48 -13.59 -8.41
C TYR A 62 16.00 -13.13 -9.79
N ARG A 63 16.65 -14.03 -10.52
CA ARG A 63 17.16 -13.78 -11.88
C ARG A 63 16.17 -14.15 -12.98
N ALA A 64 15.06 -14.79 -12.65
CA ALA A 64 14.02 -15.09 -13.63
C ALA A 64 13.17 -13.85 -13.89
N ARG A 65 12.84 -13.67 -15.16
CA ARG A 65 11.82 -12.71 -15.60
C ARG A 65 10.48 -13.41 -15.61
N GLY A 66 9.46 -12.66 -15.21
CA GLY A 66 8.09 -13.12 -15.24
C GLY A 66 7.16 -11.97 -15.57
N VAL A 67 5.93 -12.32 -15.90
CA VAL A 67 4.88 -11.33 -16.17
C VAL A 67 4.08 -11.03 -14.92
N CYS A 68 3.76 -9.77 -14.70
CA CYS A 68 2.87 -9.34 -13.62
C CYS A 68 1.45 -9.83 -13.90
N GLN A 69 0.94 -10.73 -13.05
CA GLN A 69 -0.42 -11.29 -13.18
C GLN A 69 -1.46 -10.56 -12.32
N TRP A 70 -1.17 -9.31 -11.91
CA TRP A 70 -2.10 -8.54 -11.11
C TRP A 70 -3.34 -8.13 -11.94
N GLN A 71 -4.54 -8.37 -11.41
CA GLN A 71 -5.80 -8.01 -12.07
C GLN A 71 -6.06 -6.51 -11.93
N LEU A 72 -6.30 -5.88 -13.09
CA LEU A 72 -6.79 -4.52 -13.21
C LEU A 72 -8.31 -4.50 -13.04
N ASP A 73 -8.87 -3.34 -12.72
CA ASP A 73 -10.33 -3.16 -12.61
C ASP A 73 -11.06 -3.44 -13.94
N SER A 74 -10.36 -3.36 -15.07
CA SER A 74 -10.82 -3.74 -16.40
C SER A 74 -10.89 -5.25 -16.65
N GLY A 75 -10.63 -6.09 -15.63
CA GLY A 75 -10.71 -7.55 -15.73
C GLY A 75 -9.56 -8.22 -16.51
N ARG A 76 -8.51 -7.46 -16.81
CA ARG A 76 -7.28 -7.92 -17.48
C ARG A 76 -6.13 -7.97 -16.49
N SER A 77 -5.21 -8.90 -16.68
CA SER A 77 -3.93 -8.90 -15.96
C SER A 77 -3.00 -7.82 -16.50
N CYS A 78 -2.19 -7.21 -15.64
CA CYS A 78 -1.23 -6.16 -15.99
C CYS A 78 -0.28 -6.54 -17.14
N GLY A 79 0.29 -7.75 -17.12
CA GLY A 79 1.11 -8.28 -18.21
C GLY A 79 2.50 -7.64 -18.36
N THR A 80 2.93 -6.79 -17.43
CA THR A 80 4.27 -6.18 -17.48
C THR A 80 5.34 -7.24 -17.25
N ASP A 81 6.36 -7.30 -18.12
CA ASP A 81 7.55 -8.12 -17.91
C ASP A 81 8.53 -7.43 -16.95
N LEU A 82 8.93 -8.14 -15.91
CA LEU A 82 9.98 -7.70 -14.98
C LEU A 82 10.59 -8.89 -14.24
N PHE A 83 11.73 -8.65 -13.61
CA PHE A 83 12.36 -9.62 -12.72
C PHE A 83 11.48 -9.92 -11.51
N HIS A 84 11.54 -11.15 -11.00
CA HIS A 84 10.76 -11.54 -9.83
C HIS A 84 11.03 -10.65 -8.61
N GLU A 85 12.28 -10.23 -8.41
CA GLU A 85 12.65 -9.27 -7.35
C GLU A 85 11.93 -7.91 -7.46
N GLY A 86 11.53 -7.53 -8.68
CA GLY A 86 10.88 -6.27 -8.98
C GLY A 86 9.36 -6.29 -8.74
N PHE A 87 8.72 -7.46 -8.66
CA PHE A 87 7.26 -7.55 -8.54
C PHE A 87 6.70 -6.80 -7.34
N GLY A 88 7.33 -6.96 -6.16
CA GLY A 88 6.87 -6.27 -4.95
C GLY A 88 6.88 -4.75 -5.10
N LYS A 89 7.95 -4.19 -5.66
CA LYS A 89 8.05 -2.74 -5.93
C LYS A 89 7.05 -2.30 -6.99
N HIS A 90 6.90 -3.06 -8.08
CA HIS A 90 5.96 -2.78 -9.14
C HIS A 90 4.52 -2.72 -8.62
N ILE A 91 4.07 -3.74 -7.90
CA ILE A 91 2.70 -3.80 -7.36
C ILE A 91 2.45 -2.70 -6.32
N ALA A 92 3.37 -2.51 -5.36
CA ALA A 92 3.24 -1.49 -4.33
C ALA A 92 3.05 -0.09 -4.94
N SER A 93 3.70 0.15 -6.07
CA SER A 93 3.79 1.44 -6.73
C SER A 93 2.63 1.65 -7.73
N VAL A 94 2.41 0.69 -8.63
CA VAL A 94 1.46 0.81 -9.75
C VAL A 94 0.04 0.47 -9.33
N HIS A 95 -0.15 -0.66 -8.62
CA HIS A 95 -1.47 -1.20 -8.33
C HIS A 95 -2.00 -0.72 -7.00
N LEU A 96 -1.21 -0.87 -5.94
CA LEU A 96 -1.64 -0.50 -4.59
C LEU A 96 -1.44 0.99 -4.32
N LYS A 97 -0.45 1.60 -4.99
CA LYS A 97 -0.01 2.98 -4.75
C LYS A 97 0.24 3.23 -3.25
N SER A 98 0.58 2.20 -2.48
CA SER A 98 0.73 2.28 -1.03
C SER A 98 2.02 2.95 -0.60
N ILE A 99 3.03 2.86 -1.46
CA ILE A 99 4.26 3.65 -1.31
C ILE A 99 4.14 5.05 -1.93
N SER A 100 2.96 5.42 -2.44
CA SER A 100 2.78 6.73 -3.02
C SER A 100 2.83 7.81 -1.95
N ARG A 101 3.61 8.85 -2.19
CA ARG A 101 3.79 9.98 -1.31
C ARG A 101 3.11 11.20 -1.92
N ILE A 102 2.42 11.96 -1.09
CA ILE A 102 1.80 13.21 -1.51
C ILE A 102 2.78 14.33 -1.19
N CYS A 103 2.94 15.27 -2.13
CA CYS A 103 3.72 16.46 -1.86
C CYS A 103 2.97 17.37 -0.88
N PRO A 104 3.57 17.75 0.27
CA PRO A 104 2.90 18.58 1.27
C PRO A 104 2.63 20.01 0.78
N ARG A 105 3.36 20.50 -0.25
CA ARG A 105 3.21 21.87 -0.76
C ARG A 105 2.23 22.03 -1.91
N CYS A 106 1.97 20.97 -2.68
CA CYS A 106 1.12 21.07 -3.88
C CYS A 106 0.06 19.98 -3.99
N GLY A 107 0.01 19.05 -3.04
CA GLY A 107 -0.97 17.96 -3.02
C GLY A 107 -0.79 16.89 -4.11
N ARG A 108 0.20 16.99 -5.01
CA ARG A 108 0.40 15.98 -6.06
C ARG A 108 0.89 14.65 -5.49
N LYS A 109 0.29 13.56 -5.97
CA LYS A 109 0.64 12.19 -5.59
C LYS A 109 1.77 11.65 -6.49
N TYR A 110 2.83 11.19 -5.85
CA TYR A 110 3.99 10.60 -6.50
C TYR A 110 4.13 9.14 -6.11
N CYS A 111 4.39 8.29 -7.09
CA CYS A 111 4.49 6.86 -6.91
C CYS A 111 5.74 6.41 -6.12
N ARG A 112 6.77 7.27 -5.99
CA ARG A 112 8.06 6.97 -5.35
C ARG A 112 8.60 8.18 -4.57
N VAL A 113 9.40 7.92 -3.53
CA VAL A 113 10.04 8.96 -2.71
C VAL A 113 11.05 9.78 -3.52
N ASP A 114 11.79 9.16 -4.44
CA ASP A 114 12.78 9.86 -5.26
C ASP A 114 12.11 10.82 -6.25
N ALA A 115 10.97 10.40 -6.81
CA ALA A 115 10.14 11.25 -7.66
C ALA A 115 9.60 12.46 -6.89
N LEU A 116 9.18 12.25 -5.64
CA LEU A 116 8.79 13.35 -4.74
C LEU A 116 9.99 14.26 -4.42
N LYS A 117 11.16 13.72 -4.06
CA LYS A 117 12.34 14.52 -3.74
C LYS A 117 12.79 15.39 -4.92
N ARG A 118 12.80 14.82 -6.13
CA ARG A 118 13.09 15.57 -7.35
C ARG A 118 12.04 16.65 -7.59
N HIS A 119 10.75 16.31 -7.45
CA HIS A 119 9.68 17.30 -7.52
C HIS A 119 9.88 18.44 -6.52
N LEU A 120 10.17 18.15 -5.25
CA LEU A 120 10.40 19.13 -4.20
C LEU A 120 11.56 20.08 -4.52
N ARG A 121 12.64 19.56 -5.12
CA ARG A 121 13.81 20.36 -5.51
C ARG A 121 13.57 21.21 -6.76
N GLU A 122 12.94 20.65 -7.79
CA GLU A 122 13.01 21.21 -9.15
C GLU A 122 11.68 21.73 -9.70
N SER A 123 10.53 21.23 -9.23
CA SER A 123 9.24 21.47 -9.89
C SER A 123 8.09 21.73 -8.92
N CYS A 124 8.40 21.94 -7.64
CA CYS A 124 7.40 22.17 -6.62
C CYS A 124 7.08 23.65 -6.53
N ILE A 125 6.18 24.07 -7.40
CA ILE A 125 5.49 25.36 -7.36
C ILE A 125 4.29 25.14 -6.44
N GLY A 126 4.47 25.41 -5.15
CA GLY A 126 3.42 25.24 -4.15
C GLY A 126 2.22 26.12 -4.49
N PHE A 127 1.02 25.55 -4.45
CA PHE A 127 -0.19 26.37 -4.44
C PHE A 127 -0.39 26.75 -2.97
N PHE A 128 -0.18 28.03 -2.64
CA PHE A 128 -0.68 28.59 -1.39
C PHE A 128 -2.20 28.42 -1.42
N VAL A 129 -2.72 27.48 -0.64
CA VAL A 129 -4.13 27.55 -0.23
C VAL A 129 -4.09 28.08 1.21
N GLU A 130 -4.34 29.37 1.34
CA GLU A 130 -4.87 29.90 2.59
C GLU A 130 -6.36 29.56 2.61
N ALA A 131 -6.78 28.79 3.63
CA ALA A 131 -8.16 28.69 4.10
C ALA A 131 -8.14 28.13 5.52
#